data_AF-A0A139D4K8-F1
#
_entry.id   AF-A0A139D4K8-F1
#
_cell.length_a   1.000
_cell.length_b   1.000
_cell.length_c   1.000
_cell.angle_alpha   90.00
_cell.angle_beta   90.00
_cell.angle_gamma   90.00
#
_symmetry.space_group_name_H-M   'P 1'
#
loop_
_entity.id
_entity.type
_entity.pdbx_description
1 polymer ?
#
loop_
_entity_poly.entity_id
_entity_poly.type
_entity_poly.pdbx_seq_one_letter_code
_entity_poly.pdbx_strand_id
1 'polypeptide(L)'
;KSFGKQVTLKQAAGLKNLDLEKLIELMETEIEKNSSKNSGEKKIKISGSLPCPVKIPMTEELEKKTAELDYEVELDLKSASQGLEWLQDGFDQIESEDGLSDIFISAGFDLFFDKNLMDRFRRQDVFKDAAGIKELNKDFTEAGVDLLDPEGDYSVLSIVPAVFLVNKEELDGRKVPRSWEEILSKEFANSVSLPVSDFDLFNAILLNIYKAYGREGVKKLGRSMKKALHPSQMVKEGGRKADDQPAITIMPYFFTRMAKRFPHMEFVWPEDGAIVSPIFMLTKKSKNEKMQPLIDLMASVKMGKILAEQGLFPSVLPEVDNGLPENAKFMWPGWDFLRGENPGELLRDLETEFNKSVEVAAV
;
A
#
# COMPACT_ATOMS: atom_id res chain seq x y z
N LYS A 1 29.92 -1.84 -1.75
CA LYS A 1 29.33 -2.01 -0.40
C LYS A 1 30.20 -2.95 0.44
N SER A 2 31.27 -2.47 1.10
CA SER A 2 32.20 -3.32 1.89
C SER A 2 32.36 -2.88 3.34
N PHE A 3 31.86 -1.71 3.72
CA PHE A 3 32.12 -1.13 5.04
C PHE A 3 31.32 -1.78 6.18
N GLY A 4 30.12 -2.30 5.91
CA GLY A 4 29.24 -2.85 6.96
C GLY A 4 29.73 -4.15 7.60
N LYS A 5 30.56 -4.95 6.91
CA LYS A 5 31.03 -6.26 7.40
C LYS A 5 32.21 -6.18 8.40
N GLN A 6 32.74 -4.98 8.66
CA GLN A 6 33.92 -4.78 9.51
C GLN A 6 33.68 -3.88 10.74
N VAL A 7 32.44 -3.44 10.96
CA VAL A 7 32.11 -2.57 12.10
C VAL A 7 31.70 -3.42 13.28
N THR A 8 32.48 -3.35 14.36
CA THR A 8 32.14 -3.96 15.65
C THR A 8 31.02 -3.19 16.35
N LEU A 9 30.26 -3.84 17.24
CA LEU A 9 29.20 -3.20 18.03
C LEU A 9 29.72 -1.97 18.79
N LYS A 10 30.94 -2.05 19.34
CA LYS A 10 31.63 -0.93 19.99
C LYS A 10 31.87 0.25 19.06
N GLN A 11 32.30 0.00 17.83
CA GLN A 11 32.50 1.05 16.83
C GLN A 11 31.17 1.66 16.38
N ALA A 12 30.13 0.84 16.21
CA ALA A 12 28.79 1.32 15.86
C ALA A 12 28.19 2.22 16.97
N ALA A 13 28.31 1.80 18.23
CA ALA A 13 27.87 2.58 19.39
C ALA A 13 28.62 3.91 19.48
N GLY A 14 29.96 3.89 19.31
CA GLY A 14 30.79 5.10 19.28
C GLY A 14 30.44 6.07 18.16
N LEU A 15 30.15 5.59 16.95
CA LEU A 15 29.73 6.42 15.82
C LEU A 15 28.39 7.14 16.07
N LYS A 16 27.54 6.59 16.94
CA LYS A 16 26.24 7.14 17.32
C LYS A 16 26.26 7.83 18.68
N ASN A 17 27.43 7.96 19.30
CA ASN A 17 27.61 8.56 20.62
C ASN A 17 26.74 7.89 21.70
N LEU A 18 26.56 6.57 21.57
CA LEU A 18 25.80 5.73 22.51
C LEU A 18 26.73 5.10 23.54
N ASP A 19 26.24 4.99 24.77
CA ASP A 19 26.92 4.25 25.83
C ASP A 19 26.83 2.74 25.55
N LEU A 20 27.99 2.09 25.39
CA LEU A 20 28.06 0.68 25.02
C LEU A 20 27.59 -0.24 26.15
N GLU A 21 27.91 0.08 27.41
CA GLU A 21 27.54 -0.77 28.55
C GLU A 21 26.02 -0.74 28.72
N LYS A 22 25.42 0.45 28.65
CA LYS A 22 23.97 0.60 28.71
C LYS A 22 23.25 -0.05 27.53
N LEU A 23 23.85 -0.03 26.34
CA LEU A 23 23.32 -0.71 25.17
C LEU A 23 23.33 -2.23 25.36
N ILE A 24 24.41 -2.79 25.89
CA ILE A 24 24.53 -4.22 26.17
C ILE A 24 23.50 -4.63 27.24
N GLU A 25 23.37 -3.86 28.32
CA GLU A 25 22.40 -4.12 29.39
C GLU A 25 20.95 -4.14 28.86
N LEU A 26 20.59 -3.19 27.98
CA LEU A 26 19.28 -3.18 27.32
C LEU A 26 19.08 -4.38 26.40
N MET A 27 20.12 -4.78 25.65
CA MET A 27 20.05 -5.97 24.79
C MET A 27 19.92 -7.26 25.61
N GLU A 28 20.67 -7.41 26.69
CA GLU A 28 20.60 -8.56 27.59
C GLU A 28 19.24 -8.65 28.27
N THR A 29 18.71 -7.52 28.76
CA THR A 29 17.35 -7.46 29.33
C THR A 29 16.29 -7.90 28.32
N GLU A 30 16.41 -7.48 27.06
CA GLU A 30 15.47 -7.88 26.00
C GLU A 30 15.64 -9.36 25.62
N ILE A 31 16.87 -9.90 25.65
CA ILE A 31 17.15 -11.33 25.43
C ILE A 31 16.59 -12.19 26.57
N GLU A 32 16.74 -11.77 27.82
CA GLU A 32 16.19 -12.47 29.00
C GLU A 32 14.66 -12.45 29.00
N LYS A 33 14.05 -11.33 28.62
CA LYS A 33 12.61 -11.20 28.43
C LYS A 33 12.08 -12.09 27.31
N ASN A 34 12.88 -12.33 26.26
CA ASN A 34 12.55 -13.23 25.17
C ASN A 34 12.78 -14.71 25.49
N SER A 35 13.77 -15.04 26.34
CA SER A 35 14.11 -16.43 26.68
C SER A 35 13.24 -17.01 27.81
N SER A 36 12.66 -16.16 28.67
CA SER A 36 11.69 -16.56 29.71
C SER A 36 10.27 -16.86 29.20
N LYS A 37 9.99 -16.65 27.90
CA LYS A 37 8.70 -16.94 27.25
C LYS A 37 8.66 -18.21 26.38
N ASN A 38 9.72 -19.03 26.39
CA ASN A 38 9.76 -20.33 25.68
C ASN A 38 8.87 -21.39 26.34
N SER A 39 7.56 -21.16 26.40
CA SER A 39 6.58 -22.24 26.38
C SER A 39 6.50 -22.76 24.95
N GLY A 40 6.48 -24.08 24.74
CA GLY A 40 6.53 -24.71 23.42
C GLY A 40 5.36 -24.45 22.46
N GLU A 41 4.57 -23.39 22.67
CA GLU A 41 3.56 -22.93 21.72
C GLU A 41 4.20 -22.11 20.58
N LYS A 42 3.89 -22.45 19.33
CA LYS A 42 4.25 -21.63 18.16
C LYS A 42 3.65 -20.22 18.36
N LYS A 43 4.50 -19.19 18.41
CA LYS A 43 4.10 -17.77 18.44
C LYS A 43 3.18 -17.43 17.26
N ILE A 44 2.22 -16.52 17.47
CA ILE A 44 1.42 -15.97 16.37
C ILE A 44 2.27 -14.94 15.63
N LYS A 45 2.41 -15.09 14.31
CA LYS A 45 3.19 -14.17 13.48
C LYS A 45 2.30 -13.25 12.68
N ILE A 46 2.50 -11.94 12.79
CA ILE A 46 1.86 -10.93 11.95
C ILE A 46 2.96 -10.26 11.13
N SER A 47 2.83 -10.32 9.80
CA SER A 47 3.77 -9.69 8.89
C SER A 47 3.06 -8.80 7.91
N GLY A 48 3.68 -7.69 7.53
CA GLY A 48 2.99 -6.78 6.63
C GLY A 48 3.71 -5.49 6.31
N SER A 49 3.18 -4.83 5.30
CA SER A 49 3.61 -3.52 4.87
C SER A 49 2.47 -2.53 5.08
N LEU A 50 2.72 -1.50 5.88
CA LEU A 50 1.73 -0.46 6.17
C LEU A 50 2.15 0.86 5.52
N PRO A 51 1.19 1.63 4.96
CA PRO A 51 1.49 2.97 4.49
C PRO A 51 2.06 3.84 5.62
N CYS A 52 3.09 4.63 5.30
CA CYS A 52 3.85 5.40 6.29
C CYS A 52 3.00 6.22 7.28
N PRO A 53 1.92 6.92 6.86
CA PRO A 53 1.15 7.78 7.78
C PRO A 53 0.45 7.02 8.92
N VAL A 54 0.13 5.75 8.71
CA VAL A 54 -0.68 4.94 9.64
C VAL A 54 0.13 3.84 10.32
N LYS A 55 1.37 3.59 9.85
CA LYS A 55 2.23 2.53 10.39
C LYS A 55 2.38 2.62 11.91
N ILE A 56 2.91 3.75 12.42
CA ILE A 56 3.15 3.93 13.86
C ILE A 56 1.87 3.76 14.69
N PRO A 57 0.78 4.50 14.44
CA PRO A 57 -0.42 4.40 15.26
C PRO A 57 -1.06 3.00 15.20
N MET A 58 -1.02 2.31 14.05
CA MET A 58 -1.51 0.93 13.98
C MET A 58 -0.61 -0.05 14.75
N THR A 59 0.71 0.08 14.64
CA THR A 59 1.66 -0.75 15.40
C THR A 59 1.48 -0.55 16.91
N GLU A 60 1.34 0.68 17.39
CA GLU A 60 1.12 0.96 18.82
C GLU A 60 -0.16 0.32 19.34
N GLU A 61 -1.24 0.32 18.55
CA GLU A 61 -2.50 -0.31 18.94
C GLU A 61 -2.43 -1.84 18.92
N LEU A 62 -1.70 -2.42 17.97
CA LEU A 62 -1.40 -3.85 17.97
C LEU A 62 -0.54 -4.23 19.19
N GLU A 63 0.52 -3.48 19.50
CA GLU A 63 1.39 -3.73 20.66
C GLU A 63 0.62 -3.66 21.99
N LYS A 64 -0.29 -2.70 22.14
CA LYS A 64 -1.19 -2.65 23.30
C LYS A 64 -2.03 -3.91 23.38
N LYS A 65 -2.60 -4.35 22.25
CA LYS A 65 -3.45 -5.53 22.22
C LYS A 65 -2.68 -6.81 22.50
N THR A 66 -1.49 -6.96 21.95
CA THR A 66 -0.65 -8.15 22.17
C THR A 66 -0.21 -8.27 23.63
N ALA A 67 -0.05 -7.15 24.35
CA ALA A 67 0.24 -7.17 25.78
C ALA A 67 -0.92 -7.69 26.66
N GLU A 68 -2.15 -7.72 26.15
CA GLU A 68 -3.34 -8.22 26.85
C GLU A 68 -3.60 -9.72 26.62
N LEU A 69 -2.91 -10.34 25.66
CA LEU A 69 -3.14 -11.73 25.23
C LEU A 69 -2.37 -12.72 26.11
N ASP A 70 -2.90 -13.92 26.23
CA ASP A 70 -2.30 -15.05 26.95
C ASP A 70 -1.30 -15.84 26.10
N TYR A 71 -1.07 -15.42 24.85
CA TYR A 71 -0.11 -16.01 23.92
C TYR A 71 0.85 -14.95 23.35
N GLU A 72 2.00 -15.41 22.86
CA GLU A 72 3.00 -14.54 22.28
C GLU A 72 2.71 -14.21 20.82
N VAL A 73 2.90 -12.93 20.47
CA VAL A 73 2.71 -12.40 19.12
C VAL A 73 4.00 -11.72 18.65
N GLU A 74 4.46 -12.10 17.47
CA GLU A 74 5.59 -11.49 16.76
C GLU A 74 5.04 -10.55 15.68
N LEU A 75 5.46 -9.28 15.72
CA LEU A 75 5.05 -8.25 14.76
C LEU A 75 6.23 -7.89 13.84
N ASP A 76 6.14 -8.22 12.56
CA ASP A 76 7.07 -7.77 11.51
C ASP A 76 6.35 -6.83 10.53
N LEU A 77 6.15 -5.58 10.96
CA LEU A 77 5.46 -4.55 10.17
C LEU A 77 6.46 -3.52 9.64
N LYS A 78 6.63 -3.47 8.32
CA LYS A 78 7.51 -2.50 7.64
C LYS A 78 6.74 -1.40 6.94
N SER A 79 7.49 -0.41 6.47
CA SER A 79 6.94 0.76 5.78
C SER A 79 6.76 0.41 4.31
N ALA A 80 5.62 0.77 3.70
CA ALA A 80 5.37 0.59 2.27
C ALA A 80 6.43 1.24 1.38
N SER A 81 7.06 2.33 1.84
CA SER A 81 8.18 2.97 1.14
C SER A 81 9.45 2.09 1.01
N GLN A 82 9.52 0.96 1.71
CA GLN A 82 10.62 -0.01 1.60
C GLN A 82 10.35 -1.09 0.56
N GLY A 83 9.18 -1.06 -0.10
CA GLY A 83 8.72 -2.08 -1.04
C GLY A 83 8.26 -3.37 -0.34
N LEU A 84 7.79 -4.32 -1.15
CA LEU A 84 7.34 -5.65 -0.69
C LEU A 84 8.39 -6.74 -0.93
N GLU A 85 9.56 -6.42 -1.49
CA GLU A 85 10.58 -7.41 -1.84
C GLU A 85 11.00 -8.23 -0.61
N TRP A 86 11.10 -7.58 0.56
CA TRP A 86 11.44 -8.28 1.80
C TRP A 86 10.37 -9.26 2.29
N LEU A 87 9.09 -9.04 1.93
CA LEU A 87 8.00 -9.98 2.22
C LEU A 87 8.03 -11.13 1.23
N GLN A 88 8.41 -10.86 -0.02
CA GLN A 88 8.51 -11.87 -1.08
C GLN A 88 9.79 -12.71 -0.95
N ASP A 89 10.84 -12.16 -0.33
CA ASP A 89 12.12 -12.82 -0.14
C ASP A 89 11.95 -14.16 0.61
N GLY A 90 12.34 -15.24 -0.05
CA GLY A 90 12.26 -16.59 0.52
C GLY A 90 10.90 -17.28 0.34
N PHE A 91 9.89 -16.66 -0.29
CA PHE A 91 8.64 -17.35 -0.63
C PHE A 91 8.86 -18.60 -1.48
N ASP A 92 9.85 -18.59 -2.36
CA ASP A 92 10.23 -19.75 -3.18
C ASP A 92 10.65 -20.97 -2.34
N GLN A 93 11.06 -20.77 -1.09
CA GLN A 93 11.49 -21.83 -0.17
C GLN A 93 10.36 -22.33 0.74
N ILE A 94 9.20 -21.68 0.74
CA ILE A 94 8.07 -22.04 1.60
C ILE A 94 7.27 -23.17 0.93
N GLU A 95 7.43 -24.40 1.42
CA GLU A 95 6.73 -25.56 0.85
C GLU A 95 5.30 -25.76 1.40
N SER A 96 4.99 -25.21 2.58
CA SER A 96 3.69 -25.39 3.25
C SER A 96 3.29 -24.17 4.09
N GLU A 97 2.03 -24.14 4.52
CA GLU A 97 1.47 -23.05 5.34
C GLU A 97 2.24 -22.81 6.65
N ASP A 98 3.00 -23.80 7.15
CA ASP A 98 3.80 -23.69 8.36
C ASP A 98 4.93 -22.65 8.26
N GLY A 99 5.41 -22.38 7.04
CA GLY A 99 6.44 -21.35 6.80
C GLY A 99 5.89 -19.94 6.64
N LEU A 100 4.57 -19.77 6.56
CA LEU A 100 3.94 -18.46 6.43
C LEU A 100 3.72 -17.79 7.78
N SER A 101 3.59 -16.46 7.78
CA SER A 101 2.99 -15.73 8.90
C SER A 101 1.51 -16.07 9.03
N ASP A 102 0.97 -15.92 10.23
CA ASP A 102 -0.42 -16.31 10.51
C ASP A 102 -1.41 -15.22 10.10
N ILE A 103 -0.96 -13.96 10.09
CA ILE A 103 -1.67 -12.82 9.53
C ILE A 103 -0.74 -12.07 8.58
N PHE A 104 -1.24 -11.75 7.39
CA PHE A 104 -0.61 -10.80 6.47
C PHE A 104 -1.46 -9.54 6.36
N ILE A 105 -0.81 -8.36 6.33
CA ILE A 105 -1.46 -7.09 6.02
C ILE A 105 -0.61 -6.29 5.03
N SER A 106 -1.16 -5.95 3.87
CA SER A 106 -0.43 -5.15 2.88
C SER A 106 -1.38 -4.42 1.94
N ALA A 107 -0.92 -3.32 1.36
CA ALA A 107 -1.53 -2.77 0.15
C ALA A 107 -1.02 -3.52 -1.09
N GLY A 108 -1.70 -3.33 -2.22
CA GLY A 108 -1.23 -3.83 -3.52
C GLY A 108 -1.72 -5.22 -3.89
N PHE A 109 -1.36 -5.63 -5.11
CA PHE A 109 -1.91 -6.83 -5.76
C PHE A 109 -0.85 -7.92 -6.00
N ASP A 110 0.41 -7.53 -6.16
CA ASP A 110 1.52 -8.39 -6.59
C ASP A 110 1.84 -9.50 -5.59
N LEU A 111 1.85 -9.22 -4.28
CA LEU A 111 2.06 -10.27 -3.27
C LEU A 111 0.87 -11.24 -3.22
N PHE A 112 -0.35 -10.72 -3.22
CA PHE A 112 -1.55 -11.47 -2.87
C PHE A 112 -2.19 -12.25 -4.01
N PHE A 113 -1.98 -11.81 -5.25
CA PHE A 113 -2.60 -12.40 -6.43
C PHE A 113 -1.58 -12.97 -7.43
N ASP A 114 -0.28 -13.00 -7.11
CA ASP A 114 0.69 -13.77 -7.90
C ASP A 114 0.59 -15.27 -7.57
N LYS A 115 0.38 -16.07 -8.61
CA LYS A 115 0.25 -17.54 -8.54
C LYS A 115 1.43 -18.26 -7.91
N ASN A 116 2.63 -17.68 -7.92
CA ASN A 116 3.82 -18.27 -7.33
C ASN A 116 4.04 -17.83 -5.87
N LEU A 117 3.34 -16.78 -5.42
CA LEU A 117 3.44 -16.21 -4.08
C LEU A 117 2.23 -16.64 -3.23
N MET A 118 1.32 -15.72 -2.88
CA MET A 118 0.25 -16.01 -1.94
C MET A 118 -0.94 -16.76 -2.56
N ASP A 119 -1.23 -16.54 -3.86
CA ASP A 119 -2.38 -17.15 -4.51
C ASP A 119 -2.28 -18.69 -4.54
N ARG A 120 -1.07 -19.26 -4.52
CA ARG A 120 -0.90 -20.73 -4.41
C ARG A 120 -1.45 -21.28 -3.10
N PHE A 121 -1.24 -20.58 -1.99
CA PHE A 121 -1.69 -21.00 -0.66
C PHE A 121 -3.18 -20.75 -0.48
N ARG A 122 -3.68 -19.64 -1.04
CA ARG A 122 -5.12 -19.40 -1.13
C ARG A 122 -5.83 -20.54 -1.86
N ARG A 123 -5.33 -20.98 -3.02
CA ARG A 123 -5.88 -22.13 -3.76
C ARG A 123 -5.80 -23.47 -3.01
N GLN A 124 -4.98 -23.53 -1.96
CA GLN A 124 -4.88 -24.67 -1.03
C GLN A 124 -5.82 -24.52 0.19
N ASP A 125 -6.72 -23.53 0.21
CA ASP A 125 -7.67 -23.28 1.31
C ASP A 125 -6.99 -22.95 2.67
N VAL A 126 -5.79 -22.35 2.61
CA VAL A 126 -5.01 -21.93 3.79
C VAL A 126 -5.64 -20.72 4.50
N PHE A 127 -6.28 -19.83 3.74
CA PHE A 127 -6.78 -18.55 4.24
C PHE A 127 -8.31 -18.55 4.35
N LYS A 128 -8.81 -17.80 5.33
CA LYS A 128 -10.24 -17.54 5.47
C LYS A 128 -10.46 -16.19 6.13
N ASP A 129 -11.26 -15.34 5.50
CA ASP A 129 -11.72 -14.09 6.08
C ASP A 129 -12.46 -14.35 7.41
N ALA A 130 -12.01 -13.65 8.44
CA ALA A 130 -12.58 -13.66 9.78
C ALA A 130 -12.80 -12.24 10.34
N ALA A 131 -12.72 -11.20 9.48
CA ALA A 131 -12.92 -9.80 9.87
C ALA A 131 -14.39 -9.49 10.24
N GLY A 132 -15.34 -10.30 9.75
CA GLY A 132 -16.75 -10.17 10.09
C GLY A 132 -17.47 -8.97 9.45
N ILE A 133 -16.83 -8.31 8.49
CA ILE A 133 -17.39 -7.17 7.75
C ILE A 133 -18.43 -7.69 6.75
N LYS A 134 -19.69 -7.28 6.92
CA LYS A 134 -20.82 -7.73 6.08
C LYS A 134 -21.44 -6.63 5.24
N GLU A 135 -21.24 -5.39 5.65
CA GLU A 135 -21.78 -4.20 4.99
C GLU A 135 -20.62 -3.25 4.75
N LEU A 136 -20.57 -2.68 3.55
CA LEU A 136 -19.58 -1.69 3.18
C LEU A 136 -20.07 -0.28 3.53
N ASN A 137 -19.11 0.60 3.71
CA ASN A 137 -19.34 2.03 3.79
C ASN A 137 -20.13 2.53 2.56
N LYS A 138 -21.05 3.47 2.82
CA LYS A 138 -21.91 4.05 1.78
C LYS A 138 -21.11 4.64 0.61
N ASP A 139 -19.92 5.18 0.86
CA ASP A 139 -19.07 5.75 -0.18
C ASP A 139 -18.75 4.72 -1.28
N PHE A 140 -18.61 3.45 -0.91
CA PHE A 140 -18.37 2.36 -1.87
C PHE A 140 -19.65 1.83 -2.48
N THR A 141 -20.69 1.61 -1.67
CA THR A 141 -21.96 1.06 -2.17
C THR A 141 -22.65 2.01 -3.14
N GLU A 142 -22.64 3.31 -2.87
CA GLU A 142 -23.22 4.34 -3.74
C GLU A 142 -22.40 4.51 -5.03
N ALA A 143 -21.09 4.26 -4.98
CA ALA A 143 -20.21 4.24 -6.14
C ALA A 143 -20.28 2.92 -6.96
N GLY A 144 -21.04 1.92 -6.49
CA GLY A 144 -21.16 0.62 -7.15
C GLY A 144 -19.88 -0.23 -7.06
N VAL A 145 -19.09 -0.05 -6.01
CA VAL A 145 -17.81 -0.73 -5.80
C VAL A 145 -17.96 -1.76 -4.70
N ASP A 146 -17.78 -3.03 -5.06
CA ASP A 146 -17.81 -4.14 -4.09
C ASP A 146 -16.39 -4.58 -3.74
N LEU A 147 -16.00 -4.29 -2.49
CA LEU A 147 -14.72 -4.65 -1.89
C LEU A 147 -14.80 -5.88 -0.99
N LEU A 148 -15.99 -6.45 -0.77
CA LEU A 148 -16.12 -7.69 0.01
C LEU A 148 -15.72 -8.86 -0.89
N ASP A 149 -14.82 -9.70 -0.40
CA ASP A 149 -14.38 -10.86 -1.16
C ASP A 149 -15.50 -11.93 -1.21
N PRO A 150 -16.05 -12.25 -2.40
CA PRO A 150 -17.15 -13.19 -2.51
C PRO A 150 -16.78 -14.63 -2.11
N GLU A 151 -15.50 -15.01 -2.20
CA GLU A 151 -15.02 -16.34 -1.76
C GLU A 151 -14.59 -16.34 -0.28
N GLY A 152 -14.39 -15.16 0.30
CA GLY A 152 -14.03 -14.95 1.71
C GLY A 152 -12.67 -15.56 2.07
N ASP A 153 -11.67 -15.39 1.21
CA ASP A 153 -10.26 -15.66 1.45
C ASP A 153 -9.56 -14.42 2.04
N TYR A 154 -9.94 -13.23 1.53
CA TYR A 154 -9.33 -11.94 1.82
C TYR A 154 -10.29 -11.04 2.61
N SER A 155 -9.77 -10.32 3.60
CA SER A 155 -10.46 -9.15 4.15
C SER A 155 -9.90 -7.87 3.51
N VAL A 156 -10.76 -6.92 3.16
CA VAL A 156 -10.33 -5.55 2.79
C VAL A 156 -10.60 -4.63 3.97
N LEU A 157 -9.58 -3.93 4.47
CA LEU A 157 -9.74 -3.04 5.63
C LEU A 157 -9.94 -1.57 5.21
N SER A 158 -9.30 -1.16 4.12
CA SER A 158 -9.30 0.21 3.62
C SER A 158 -8.73 0.25 2.20
N ILE A 159 -8.72 1.41 1.56
CA ILE A 159 -8.12 1.65 0.25
C ILE A 159 -7.15 2.83 0.26
N VAL A 160 -6.16 2.78 -0.61
CA VAL A 160 -5.26 3.89 -0.94
C VAL A 160 -5.65 4.43 -2.33
N PRO A 161 -6.33 5.60 -2.41
CA PRO A 161 -6.77 6.16 -3.69
C PRO A 161 -5.68 7.03 -4.36
N ALA A 162 -5.43 6.79 -5.64
CA ALA A 162 -4.64 7.62 -6.54
C ALA A 162 -5.50 8.76 -7.11
N VAL A 163 -5.03 9.99 -6.93
CA VAL A 163 -5.70 11.22 -7.37
C VAL A 163 -4.74 12.14 -8.11
N PHE A 164 -5.24 13.22 -8.70
CA PHE A 164 -4.41 14.18 -9.42
C PHE A 164 -4.11 15.40 -8.56
N LEU A 165 -2.86 15.83 -8.59
CA LEU A 165 -2.43 17.16 -8.19
C LEU A 165 -1.95 17.92 -9.41
N VAL A 166 -2.66 18.99 -9.75
CA VAL A 166 -2.42 19.78 -10.95
C VAL A 166 -1.70 21.07 -10.56
N ASN A 167 -0.53 21.30 -11.16
CA ASN A 167 0.18 22.56 -11.05
C ASN A 167 -0.32 23.52 -12.12
N LYS A 168 -1.12 24.52 -11.73
CA LYS A 168 -1.71 25.48 -12.67
C LYS A 168 -0.67 26.33 -13.40
N GLU A 169 0.51 26.52 -12.82
CA GLU A 169 1.60 27.29 -13.45
C GLU A 169 2.26 26.53 -14.60
N GLU A 170 2.12 25.19 -14.65
CA GLU A 170 2.73 24.32 -15.67
C GLU A 170 1.69 23.83 -16.71
N LEU A 171 0.44 24.31 -16.65
CA LEU A 171 -0.59 23.93 -17.61
C LEU A 171 -0.38 24.57 -18.98
N ASP A 172 0.38 25.66 -19.11
CA ASP A 172 0.65 26.33 -20.40
C ASP A 172 -0.60 26.60 -21.26
N GLY A 173 -1.70 26.99 -20.60
CA GLY A 173 -2.99 27.26 -21.24
C GLY A 173 -3.89 26.03 -21.47
N ARG A 174 -3.42 24.83 -21.15
CA ARG A 174 -4.23 23.59 -21.11
C ARG A 174 -5.27 23.67 -20.01
N LYS A 175 -6.38 22.94 -20.17
CA LYS A 175 -7.40 22.82 -19.13
C LYS A 175 -6.91 21.90 -18.01
N VAL A 176 -7.47 22.07 -16.81
CA VAL A 176 -7.25 21.13 -15.70
C VAL A 176 -7.88 19.78 -16.09
N PRO A 177 -7.11 18.68 -16.15
CA PRO A 177 -7.67 17.38 -16.48
C PRO A 177 -8.55 16.85 -15.36
N ARG A 178 -9.68 16.24 -15.72
CA ARG A 178 -10.71 15.73 -14.80
C ARG A 178 -10.86 14.22 -14.84
N SER A 179 -10.24 13.51 -15.78
CA SER A 179 -10.36 12.06 -15.92
C SER A 179 -9.03 11.39 -16.31
N TRP A 180 -8.92 10.07 -16.12
CA TRP A 180 -7.79 9.30 -16.64
C TRP A 180 -7.75 9.32 -18.17
N GLU A 181 -8.91 9.33 -18.85
CA GLU A 181 -8.96 9.48 -20.31
C GLU A 181 -8.23 10.76 -20.78
N GLU A 182 -8.46 11.88 -20.09
CA GLU A 182 -7.80 13.14 -20.40
C GLU A 182 -6.28 13.05 -20.13
N ILE A 183 -5.86 12.46 -19.01
CA ILE A 183 -4.45 12.20 -18.71
C ILE A 183 -3.77 11.36 -19.82
N LEU A 184 -4.49 10.37 -20.36
CA LEU A 184 -4.01 9.49 -21.44
C LEU A 184 -4.07 10.15 -22.84
N SER A 185 -4.53 11.39 -22.94
CA SER A 185 -4.59 12.13 -24.21
C SER A 185 -3.21 12.62 -24.68
N LYS A 186 -3.11 13.02 -25.95
CA LYS A 186 -1.86 13.58 -26.49
C LYS A 186 -1.49 14.93 -25.87
N GLU A 187 -2.47 15.66 -25.33
CA GLU A 187 -2.28 16.99 -24.71
C GLU A 187 -1.40 16.95 -23.45
N PHE A 188 -1.40 15.82 -22.75
CA PHE A 188 -0.58 15.59 -21.55
C PHE A 188 0.58 14.61 -21.78
N ALA A 189 1.02 14.43 -23.02
CA ALA A 189 2.28 13.74 -23.30
C ALA A 189 3.43 14.45 -22.57
N ASN A 190 4.36 13.67 -22.00
CA ASN A 190 5.53 14.18 -21.27
C ASN A 190 5.20 15.30 -20.27
N SER A 191 4.10 15.15 -19.51
CA SER A 191 3.59 16.19 -18.60
C SER A 191 3.21 15.67 -17.21
N VAL A 192 3.27 14.35 -17.00
CA VAL A 192 2.72 13.69 -15.82
C VAL A 192 3.83 13.06 -14.99
N SER A 193 3.76 13.22 -13.67
CA SER A 193 4.58 12.47 -12.72
C SER A 193 3.78 11.31 -12.15
N LEU A 194 4.40 10.13 -12.14
CA LEU A 194 3.85 8.89 -11.59
C LEU A 194 4.66 8.43 -10.37
N PRO A 195 4.02 7.78 -9.38
CA PRO A 195 4.68 7.34 -8.16
C PRO A 195 5.35 5.96 -8.39
N VAL A 196 6.27 5.87 -9.35
CA VAL A 196 6.88 4.58 -9.75
C VAL A 196 7.64 3.89 -8.60
N SER A 197 8.13 4.66 -7.62
CA SER A 197 8.79 4.10 -6.42
C SER A 197 7.81 3.61 -5.34
N ASP A 198 6.51 3.85 -5.50
CA ASP A 198 5.43 3.31 -4.67
C ASP A 198 4.78 2.17 -5.45
N PHE A 199 5.39 0.98 -5.37
CA PHE A 199 5.02 -0.18 -6.19
C PHE A 199 3.54 -0.56 -6.01
N ASP A 200 3.00 -0.50 -4.80
CA ASP A 200 1.60 -0.86 -4.52
C ASP A 200 0.62 0.03 -5.29
N LEU A 201 0.87 1.34 -5.32
CA LEU A 201 0.01 2.28 -6.04
C LEU A 201 0.26 2.24 -7.54
N PHE A 202 1.52 2.11 -7.96
CA PHE A 202 1.87 2.01 -9.38
C PHE A 202 1.25 0.75 -10.02
N ASN A 203 1.31 -0.38 -9.33
CA ASN A 203 0.67 -1.63 -9.75
C ASN A 203 -0.85 -1.45 -9.87
N ALA A 204 -1.49 -0.77 -8.91
CA ALA A 204 -2.91 -0.46 -8.99
C ALA A 204 -3.27 0.38 -10.23
N ILE A 205 -2.44 1.37 -10.56
CA ILE A 205 -2.60 2.20 -11.76
C ILE A 205 -2.50 1.34 -13.02
N LEU A 206 -1.46 0.52 -13.15
CA LEU A 206 -1.27 -0.33 -14.33
C LEU A 206 -2.45 -1.28 -14.56
N LEU A 207 -2.91 -1.98 -13.53
CA LEU A 207 -4.03 -2.93 -13.65
C LEU A 207 -5.35 -2.24 -14.02
N ASN A 208 -5.66 -1.12 -13.37
CA ASN A 208 -6.90 -0.39 -13.66
C ASN A 208 -6.89 0.25 -15.06
N ILE A 209 -5.76 0.84 -15.47
CA ILE A 209 -5.63 1.39 -16.82
C ILE A 209 -5.70 0.28 -17.87
N TYR A 210 -5.07 -0.87 -17.63
CA TYR A 210 -5.21 -2.02 -18.50
C TYR A 210 -6.66 -2.52 -18.58
N LYS A 211 -7.35 -2.63 -17.43
CA LYS A 211 -8.74 -3.09 -17.38
C LYS A 211 -9.70 -2.16 -18.13
N ALA A 212 -9.50 -0.85 -18.03
CA ALA A 212 -10.37 0.15 -18.65
C ALA A 212 -10.00 0.47 -20.11
N TYR A 213 -8.71 0.51 -20.44
CA TYR A 213 -8.20 1.05 -21.70
C TYR A 213 -7.29 0.09 -22.48
N GLY A 214 -7.09 -1.14 -21.98
CA GLY A 214 -6.23 -2.15 -22.57
C GLY A 214 -4.74 -1.80 -22.54
N ARG A 215 -3.93 -2.61 -23.23
CA ARG A 215 -2.48 -2.37 -23.39
C ARG A 215 -2.17 -1.01 -24.03
N GLU A 216 -3.05 -0.53 -24.92
CA GLU A 216 -2.93 0.82 -25.50
C GLU A 216 -3.06 1.93 -24.44
N GLY A 217 -3.90 1.74 -23.41
CA GLY A 217 -3.96 2.62 -22.25
C GLY A 217 -2.63 2.70 -21.51
N VAL A 218 -1.99 1.55 -21.26
CA VAL A 218 -0.70 1.48 -20.58
C VAL A 218 0.40 2.18 -21.38
N LYS A 219 0.42 2.02 -22.71
CA LYS A 219 1.35 2.77 -23.59
C LYS A 219 1.11 4.27 -23.54
N LYS A 220 -0.16 4.71 -23.58
CA LYS A 220 -0.52 6.14 -23.45
C LYS A 220 -0.11 6.70 -22.09
N LEU A 221 -0.21 5.90 -21.03
CA LEU A 221 0.26 6.27 -19.70
C LEU A 221 1.78 6.47 -19.70
N GLY A 222 2.55 5.54 -20.29
CA GLY A 222 4.00 5.69 -20.47
C GLY A 222 4.37 6.95 -21.25
N ARG A 223 3.65 7.26 -22.34
CA ARG A 223 3.83 8.51 -23.10
C ARG A 223 3.56 9.77 -22.26
N SER A 224 2.60 9.71 -21.34
CA SER A 224 2.26 10.84 -20.47
C SER A 224 3.36 11.16 -19.46
N MET A 225 4.16 10.15 -19.09
CA MET A 225 5.19 10.25 -18.07
C MET A 225 6.30 11.21 -18.48
N LYS A 226 6.57 12.17 -17.61
CA LYS A 226 7.71 13.08 -17.68
C LYS A 226 8.86 12.65 -16.78
N LYS A 227 8.52 12.30 -15.54
CA LYS A 227 9.49 11.88 -14.52
C LYS A 227 8.82 11.07 -13.43
N ALA A 228 9.61 10.26 -12.72
CA ALA A 228 9.20 9.63 -11.48
C ALA A 228 9.59 10.56 -10.32
N LEU A 229 8.60 11.21 -9.70
CA LEU A 229 8.81 11.90 -8.42
C LEU A 229 8.15 11.12 -7.29
N HIS A 230 8.87 10.96 -6.18
CA HIS A 230 8.24 10.55 -4.94
C HIS A 230 7.36 11.73 -4.42
N PRO A 231 6.12 11.50 -3.97
CA PRO A 231 5.22 12.58 -3.54
C PRO A 231 5.82 13.54 -2.49
N SER A 232 6.68 13.03 -1.60
CA SER A 232 7.39 13.87 -0.61
C SER A 232 8.44 14.82 -1.19
N GLN A 233 9.05 14.48 -2.34
CA GLN A 233 9.97 15.37 -3.06
C GLN A 233 9.19 16.54 -3.67
N MET A 234 8.04 16.23 -4.27
CA MET A 234 7.14 17.24 -4.84
C MET A 234 6.71 18.24 -3.76
N VAL A 235 6.27 17.79 -2.58
CA VAL A 235 5.86 18.72 -1.51
C VAL A 235 6.99 19.67 -1.10
N LYS A 236 8.25 19.19 -1.11
CA LYS A 236 9.43 20.03 -0.84
C LYS A 236 9.72 21.01 -1.98
N GLU A 237 9.50 20.59 -3.22
CA GLU A 237 9.76 21.38 -4.43
C GLU A 237 8.64 22.35 -4.79
N GLY A 238 7.38 22.06 -4.45
CA GLY A 238 6.19 22.85 -4.80
C GLY A 238 6.14 24.26 -4.22
N GLY A 239 7.13 24.65 -3.40
CA GLY A 239 7.33 26.03 -2.97
C GLY A 239 8.33 26.81 -3.82
N ARG A 240 8.95 26.20 -4.84
CA ARG A 240 10.00 26.80 -5.67
C ARG A 240 9.64 26.62 -7.15
N LYS A 241 9.80 27.69 -7.94
CA LYS A 241 9.92 27.55 -9.39
C LYS A 241 11.19 26.76 -9.65
N ALA A 242 11.02 25.53 -10.09
CA ALA A 242 12.09 24.69 -10.61
C ALA A 242 11.78 24.48 -12.08
N ASP A 243 12.81 24.54 -12.92
CA ASP A 243 12.63 24.21 -14.34
C ASP A 243 12.19 22.75 -14.48
N ASP A 244 11.41 22.47 -15.52
CA ASP A 244 11.01 21.12 -15.91
C ASP A 244 10.11 20.37 -14.90
N GLN A 245 9.13 21.08 -14.33
CA GLN A 245 8.12 20.46 -13.46
C GLN A 245 7.03 19.74 -14.28
N PRO A 246 6.35 18.75 -13.69
CA PRO A 246 5.21 18.09 -14.32
C PRO A 246 3.96 18.95 -14.08
N ALA A 247 3.08 19.02 -15.08
CA ALA A 247 1.81 19.71 -14.95
C ALA A 247 0.83 18.94 -14.05
N ILE A 248 0.93 17.60 -14.05
CA ILE A 248 0.12 16.73 -13.21
C ILE A 248 1.02 15.79 -12.43
N THR A 249 0.73 15.60 -11.15
CA THR A 249 1.29 14.54 -10.32
C THR A 249 0.18 13.60 -9.88
N ILE A 250 0.31 12.33 -10.22
CA ILE A 250 -0.55 11.26 -9.70
C ILE A 250 0.06 10.78 -8.38
N MET A 251 -0.73 10.77 -7.31
CA MET A 251 -0.23 10.45 -5.97
C MET A 251 -1.34 9.93 -5.05
N PRO A 252 -0.99 9.30 -3.91
CA PRO A 252 -1.97 8.97 -2.87
C PRO A 252 -2.71 10.21 -2.36
N TYR A 253 -4.02 10.09 -2.12
CA TYR A 253 -4.88 11.17 -1.63
C TYR A 253 -4.35 11.83 -0.34
N PHE A 254 -3.68 11.07 0.53
CA PHE A 254 -2.97 11.58 1.71
C PHE A 254 -2.16 12.86 1.46
N PHE A 255 -1.40 12.92 0.36
CA PHE A 255 -0.49 14.01 0.07
C PHE A 255 -1.19 15.32 -0.30
N THR A 256 -2.49 15.29 -0.61
CA THR A 256 -3.29 16.50 -0.87
C THR A 256 -3.35 17.41 0.36
N ARG A 257 -3.32 16.84 1.58
CA ARG A 257 -3.26 17.62 2.83
C ARG A 257 -2.03 18.52 2.89
N MET A 258 -0.89 18.03 2.37
CA MET A 258 0.35 18.80 2.30
C MET A 258 0.33 19.83 1.19
N ALA A 259 -0.37 19.55 0.08
CA ALA A 259 -0.45 20.43 -1.08
C ALA A 259 -1.34 21.67 -0.84
N LYS A 260 -2.29 21.62 0.11
CA LYS A 260 -3.18 22.76 0.47
C LYS A 260 -2.45 24.06 0.80
N ARG A 261 -1.16 24.00 1.15
CA ARG A 261 -0.33 25.19 1.42
C ARG A 261 0.12 25.95 0.16
N PHE A 262 -0.08 25.39 -1.03
CA PHE A 262 0.37 25.95 -2.31
C PHE A 262 -0.84 26.39 -3.16
N PRO A 263 -1.10 27.70 -3.32
CA PRO A 263 -2.30 28.19 -4.01
C PRO A 263 -2.40 27.82 -5.50
N HIS A 264 -1.26 27.58 -6.17
CA HIS A 264 -1.20 27.19 -7.57
C HIS A 264 -1.45 25.69 -7.80
N MET A 265 -1.48 24.89 -6.74
CA MET A 265 -1.77 23.47 -6.80
C MET A 265 -3.28 23.23 -6.64
N GLU A 266 -3.88 22.49 -7.56
CA GLU A 266 -5.28 22.05 -7.49
C GLU A 266 -5.36 20.54 -7.36
N PHE A 267 -6.07 20.09 -6.34
CA PHE A 267 -6.43 18.70 -6.19
C PHE A 267 -7.64 18.38 -7.05
N VAL A 268 -7.59 17.26 -7.78
CA VAL A 268 -8.69 16.73 -8.56
C VAL A 268 -8.92 15.27 -8.19
N TRP A 269 -10.15 14.97 -7.74
CA TRP A 269 -10.67 13.62 -7.70
C TRP A 269 -11.19 13.27 -9.11
N PRO A 270 -10.70 12.22 -9.78
CA PRO A 270 -11.07 11.95 -11.16
C PRO A 270 -12.57 11.62 -11.31
N GLU A 271 -13.21 12.17 -12.34
CA GLU A 271 -14.64 11.99 -12.63
C GLU A 271 -15.00 10.60 -13.16
N ASP A 272 -14.00 9.87 -13.68
CA ASP A 272 -14.06 8.44 -14.01
C ASP A 272 -13.56 7.54 -12.86
N GLY A 273 -13.10 8.15 -11.77
CA GLY A 273 -12.82 7.51 -10.49
C GLY A 273 -11.35 7.54 -10.08
N ALA A 274 -11.11 7.69 -8.77
CA ALA A 274 -9.79 7.49 -8.21
C ALA A 274 -9.40 6.01 -8.31
N ILE A 275 -8.22 5.70 -8.84
CA ILE A 275 -7.73 4.32 -8.87
C ILE A 275 -7.40 3.87 -7.45
N VAL A 276 -7.90 2.71 -7.02
CA VAL A 276 -7.74 2.24 -5.64
C VAL A 276 -6.76 1.08 -5.54
N SER A 277 -5.88 1.15 -4.54
CA SER A 277 -5.06 0.03 -4.06
C SER A 277 -5.58 -0.40 -2.69
N PRO A 278 -6.30 -1.54 -2.56
CA PRO A 278 -6.83 -1.97 -1.29
C PRO A 278 -5.73 -2.40 -0.32
N ILE A 279 -5.99 -2.19 0.98
CA ILE A 279 -5.22 -2.75 2.08
C ILE A 279 -5.90 -4.08 2.46
N PHE A 280 -5.32 -5.18 2.00
CA PHE A 280 -5.79 -6.52 2.26
C PHE A 280 -5.24 -7.05 3.58
N MET A 281 -6.03 -7.90 4.21
CA MET A 281 -5.61 -8.77 5.32
C MET A 281 -5.93 -10.21 4.96
N LEU A 282 -4.97 -11.11 5.18
CA LEU A 282 -5.16 -12.56 5.06
C LEU A 282 -4.85 -13.21 6.39
N THR A 283 -5.69 -14.14 6.81
CA THR A 283 -5.59 -14.83 8.10
C THR A 283 -5.64 -16.33 7.88
N LYS A 284 -4.69 -17.06 8.48
CA LYS A 284 -4.68 -18.53 8.41
C LYS A 284 -5.91 -19.11 9.07
N LYS A 285 -6.69 -19.83 8.27
CA LYS A 285 -7.93 -20.49 8.66
C LYS A 285 -7.77 -21.34 9.93
N SER A 286 -6.68 -22.11 10.01
CA SER A 286 -6.38 -23.01 11.13
C SER A 286 -6.14 -22.31 12.48
N LYS A 287 -5.93 -20.99 12.49
CA LYS A 287 -5.64 -20.19 13.69
C LYS A 287 -6.65 -19.07 13.94
N ASN A 288 -7.67 -18.89 13.11
CA ASN A 288 -8.61 -17.77 13.21
C ASN A 288 -9.24 -17.64 14.60
N GLU A 289 -9.68 -18.75 15.22
CA GLU A 289 -10.26 -18.72 16.56
C GLU A 289 -9.30 -18.12 17.61
N LYS A 290 -8.01 -18.51 17.57
CA LYS A 290 -6.99 -17.98 18.49
C LYS A 290 -6.68 -16.51 18.18
N MET A 291 -6.65 -16.15 16.90
CA MET A 291 -6.28 -14.81 16.41
C MET A 291 -7.43 -13.80 16.41
N GLN A 292 -8.67 -14.22 16.69
CA GLN A 292 -9.85 -13.36 16.59
C GLN A 292 -9.69 -12.00 17.32
N PRO A 293 -9.11 -11.90 18.53
CA PRO A 293 -8.92 -10.60 19.18
C PRO A 293 -8.03 -9.61 18.41
N LEU A 294 -7.08 -10.11 17.61
CA LEU A 294 -6.21 -9.30 16.76
C LEU A 294 -6.92 -8.91 15.47
N ILE A 295 -7.65 -9.87 14.88
CA ILE A 295 -8.47 -9.68 13.68
C ILE A 295 -9.56 -8.63 13.93
N ASP A 296 -10.29 -8.75 15.05
CA ASP A 296 -11.31 -7.80 15.49
C ASP A 296 -10.73 -6.41 15.67
N LEU A 297 -9.53 -6.30 16.24
CA LEU A 297 -8.87 -4.99 16.39
C LEU A 297 -8.57 -4.39 15.02
N MET A 298 -7.94 -5.14 14.11
CA MET A 298 -7.58 -4.64 12.77
C MET A 298 -8.81 -4.23 11.95
N ALA A 299 -9.92 -4.97 12.08
CA ALA A 299 -11.20 -4.68 11.44
C ALA A 299 -12.11 -3.74 12.26
N SER A 300 -11.63 -3.19 13.38
CA SER A 300 -12.45 -2.33 14.24
C SER A 300 -12.64 -0.93 13.68
N VAL A 301 -13.73 -0.27 14.10
CA VAL A 301 -13.97 1.17 13.88
C VAL A 301 -12.78 2.02 14.35
N LYS A 302 -12.07 1.61 15.40
CA LYS A 302 -10.89 2.33 15.90
C LYS A 302 -9.78 2.35 14.85
N MET A 303 -9.44 1.20 14.26
CA MET A 303 -8.45 1.11 13.19
C MET A 303 -8.94 1.77 11.90
N GLY A 304 -10.22 1.59 11.56
CA GLY A 304 -10.84 2.28 10.41
C GLY A 304 -10.72 3.81 10.51
N LYS A 305 -10.91 4.39 11.69
CA LYS A 305 -10.69 5.83 11.92
C LYS A 305 -9.24 6.25 11.82
N ILE A 306 -8.29 5.46 12.34
CA ILE A 306 -6.85 5.73 12.16
C ILE A 306 -6.51 5.79 10.66
N LEU A 307 -7.01 4.82 9.88
CA LEU A 307 -6.81 4.75 8.44
C LEU A 307 -7.43 5.97 7.71
N ALA A 308 -8.69 6.27 7.98
CA ALA A 308 -9.41 7.35 7.31
C ALA A 308 -8.90 8.74 7.71
N GLU A 309 -8.79 9.04 9.01
CA GLU A 309 -8.50 10.39 9.50
C GLU A 309 -7.02 10.77 9.40
N GLN A 310 -6.12 9.82 9.71
CA GLN A 310 -4.67 10.06 9.70
C GLN A 310 -4.04 9.72 8.35
N GLY A 311 -4.52 8.64 7.72
CA GLY A 311 -4.02 8.18 6.43
C GLY A 311 -4.69 8.81 5.22
N LEU A 312 -5.90 9.37 5.36
CA LEU A 312 -6.79 9.64 4.22
C LEU A 312 -6.94 8.38 3.33
N PHE A 313 -7.02 7.22 3.99
CA PHE A 313 -7.28 5.92 3.39
C PHE A 313 -8.72 5.54 3.74
N PRO A 314 -9.68 5.69 2.80
CA PRO A 314 -11.08 5.39 3.08
C PRO A 314 -11.27 3.99 3.66
N SER A 315 -11.93 3.93 4.82
CA SER A 315 -12.26 2.70 5.54
C SER A 315 -13.50 2.06 4.94
N VAL A 316 -13.50 0.72 4.85
CA VAL A 316 -14.67 -0.04 4.36
C VAL A 316 -15.82 -0.10 5.35
N LEU A 317 -15.61 0.27 6.61
CA LEU A 317 -16.61 0.15 7.67
C LEU A 317 -17.72 1.22 7.56
N PRO A 318 -19.02 0.86 7.67
CA PRO A 318 -20.15 1.78 7.60
C PRO A 318 -20.13 2.93 8.63
N GLU A 319 -19.52 2.69 9.79
CA GLU A 319 -19.52 3.63 10.92
C GLU A 319 -18.42 4.71 10.82
N VAL A 320 -17.54 4.61 9.82
CA VAL A 320 -16.42 5.54 9.64
C VAL A 320 -16.77 6.58 8.59
N ASP A 321 -16.65 7.85 8.92
CA ASP A 321 -16.73 8.93 7.93
C ASP A 321 -15.36 9.09 7.25
N ASN A 322 -15.32 8.88 5.93
CA ASN A 322 -14.08 8.99 5.16
C ASN A 322 -13.74 10.44 4.75
N GLY A 323 -14.68 11.39 4.90
CA GLY A 323 -14.47 12.78 4.51
C GLY A 323 -14.14 12.96 3.03
N LEU A 324 -14.72 12.12 2.16
CA LEU A 324 -14.51 12.17 0.73
C LEU A 324 -15.33 13.29 0.05
N PRO A 325 -14.93 13.73 -1.15
CA PRO A 325 -15.77 14.60 -1.97
C PRO A 325 -17.14 13.98 -2.25
N GLU A 326 -18.17 14.81 -2.40
CA GLU A 326 -19.50 14.33 -2.81
C GLU A 326 -19.42 13.59 -4.14
N ASN A 327 -20.12 12.44 -4.23
CA ASN A 327 -20.14 11.57 -5.41
C ASN A 327 -18.73 11.07 -5.83
N ALA A 328 -17.82 10.87 -4.87
CA ALA A 328 -16.53 10.26 -5.12
C ALA A 328 -16.70 8.91 -5.82
N LYS A 329 -16.12 8.79 -7.02
CA LYS A 329 -16.06 7.53 -7.78
C LYS A 329 -14.72 6.85 -7.62
N PHE A 330 -14.68 5.56 -7.86
CA PHE A 330 -13.46 4.76 -7.78
C PHE A 330 -13.30 3.87 -9.01
N MET A 331 -12.05 3.65 -9.41
CA MET A 331 -11.69 2.61 -10.36
C MET A 331 -11.13 1.42 -9.57
N TRP A 332 -11.91 0.34 -9.57
CA TRP A 332 -11.62 -0.93 -8.95
C TRP A 332 -11.62 -2.02 -10.03
N PRO A 333 -10.56 -2.83 -10.19
CA PRO A 333 -10.51 -3.87 -11.23
C PRO A 333 -11.59 -4.95 -11.08
N GLY A 334 -12.08 -5.18 -9.85
CA GLY A 334 -13.09 -6.18 -9.52
C GLY A 334 -12.49 -7.55 -9.16
N TRP A 335 -13.19 -8.29 -8.31
CA TRP A 335 -12.79 -9.63 -7.88
C TRP A 335 -12.69 -10.63 -9.03
N ASP A 336 -13.64 -10.60 -9.98
CA ASP A 336 -13.62 -11.47 -11.15
C ASP A 336 -12.34 -11.32 -11.97
N PHE A 337 -11.86 -10.07 -12.13
CA PHE A 337 -10.61 -9.80 -12.82
C PHE A 337 -9.41 -10.34 -12.03
N LEU A 338 -9.34 -10.04 -10.74
CA LEU A 338 -8.21 -10.45 -9.89
C LEU A 338 -8.08 -11.96 -9.75
N ARG A 339 -9.22 -12.69 -9.74
CA ARG A 339 -9.26 -14.15 -9.64
C ARG A 339 -9.15 -14.86 -10.99
N GLY A 340 -9.63 -14.23 -12.06
CA GLY A 340 -9.60 -14.77 -13.42
C GLY A 340 -8.23 -14.65 -14.09
N GLU A 341 -7.49 -13.59 -13.80
CA GLU A 341 -6.16 -13.34 -14.36
C GLU A 341 -5.02 -13.84 -13.45
N ASN A 342 -3.77 -13.56 -13.82
CA ASN A 342 -2.61 -13.68 -12.93
C ASN A 342 -2.03 -12.27 -12.72
N PRO A 343 -2.58 -11.43 -11.80
CA PRO A 343 -2.14 -10.06 -11.64
C PRO A 343 -0.63 -9.90 -11.45
N GLY A 344 0.04 -10.81 -10.73
CA GLY A 344 1.50 -10.75 -10.56
C GLY A 344 2.29 -10.88 -11.87
N GLU A 345 1.91 -11.82 -12.74
CA GLU A 345 2.53 -11.98 -14.06
C GLU A 345 2.13 -10.85 -15.03
N LEU A 346 0.84 -10.49 -15.03
CA LEU A 346 0.32 -9.41 -15.85
C LEU A 346 1.02 -8.08 -15.52
N LEU A 347 1.25 -7.78 -14.24
CA LEU A 347 1.96 -6.57 -13.82
C LEU A 347 3.36 -6.47 -14.43
N ARG A 348 4.14 -7.56 -14.44
CA ARG A 348 5.49 -7.59 -15.05
C ARG A 348 5.44 -7.28 -16.55
N ASP A 349 4.43 -7.81 -17.24
CA ASP A 349 4.21 -7.52 -18.67
C ASP A 349 3.83 -6.05 -18.90
N LEU A 350 2.88 -5.53 -18.11
CA LEU A 350 2.40 -4.16 -18.23
C LEU A 350 3.49 -3.14 -17.90
N GLU A 351 4.30 -3.41 -16.87
CA GLU A 351 5.45 -2.58 -16.52
C GLU A 351 6.47 -2.55 -17.66
N THR A 352 6.75 -3.69 -18.29
CA THR A 352 7.63 -3.76 -19.45
C THR A 352 7.10 -2.92 -20.62
N GLU A 353 5.80 -2.97 -20.90
CA GLU A 353 5.17 -2.15 -21.96
C GLU A 353 5.17 -0.66 -21.63
N PHE A 354 4.91 -0.32 -20.38
CA PHE A 354 4.98 1.02 -19.86
C PHE A 354 6.39 1.60 -20.05
N ASN A 355 7.41 0.91 -19.55
CA ASN A 355 8.81 1.36 -19.60
C ASN A 355 9.31 1.55 -21.04
N LYS A 356 8.96 0.62 -21.95
CA LYS A 356 9.26 0.79 -23.39
C LYS A 356 8.66 2.07 -23.96
N SER A 357 7.46 2.44 -23.51
CA SER A 357 6.77 3.65 -23.99
C SER A 357 7.38 4.93 -23.42
N VAL A 358 7.90 4.88 -22.19
CA VAL A 358 8.65 5.98 -21.57
C VAL A 358 9.96 6.23 -22.32
N GLU A 359 10.72 5.17 -22.64
CA GLU A 359 11.97 5.28 -23.41
C GLU A 359 11.75 5.89 -24.79
N VAL A 360 10.69 5.48 -25.50
CA VAL A 360 10.34 6.04 -26.82
C VAL A 360 9.94 7.51 -26.74
N ALA A 361 9.32 7.94 -25.64
CA ALA A 361 8.93 9.35 -25.45
C ALA A 361 10.10 10.25 -25.01
N ALA A 362 11.19 9.67 -24.51
CA ALA A 362 12.39 10.39 -24.07
C ALA A 362 13.39 10.68 -25.22
N VAL A 363 13.18 10.08 -26.40
CA VAL A 363 13.93 10.30 -27.65
C VAL A 363 13.15 11.27 -28.54
#